data_AF-A0A8T0A0Y0-F1
#
_entry.id   AF-A0A8T0A0Y0-F1
#
_cell.length_a   1.000
_cell.length_b   1.000
_cell.length_c   1.000
_cell.angle_alpha   90.00
_cell.angle_beta   90.00
_cell.angle_gamma   90.00
#
_symmetry.space_group_name_H-M   'P 1'
#
loop_
_entity.id
_entity.type
_entity.pdbx_description
1 polymer ?
#
loop_
_entity_poly.entity_id
_entity_poly.type
_entity_poly.pdbx_seq_one_letter_code
_entity_poly.pdbx_strand_id
1 'polypeptide(L)'
;MNARVLTGSNVVLILCGSFNPPTYLHLRMFERARDFLQQECKCNVLDGIISPVSDHFKCKKPSLAPAIHRLRMSQLATNSSNWIRADGWECQREGWTRTIDLLKYHNMQIQNRYSNIQRLRLILLCGADLVDSFPGKDPTSSDGRLWRIDHLKQILTQYGIIVIERRGASASKTLNSEDLDFLHSLLDNVAIIDDDTFPNEISSTKLRMAVNSGRSIRYCTPDNVVEYIIENKLYTKEWEQQQEALAFIIFIHCLIILKLAKMRPLTDEETEKFFKKLSNYIGDNIKLLLEREDGEYVFRLHKDRVYYCSEKLMRQAACISRKQLGSFGTCLGKFTKGGSFFLHITALDYLAPYALAKIWLKPQAEQQFLYGNNIVKSGVGRMSEGIEEKHGVIVYNMSDLPLGFGIAAKGTLSCKKADPTALVVLHQSDLGEYIRNEEGLI
;
A
#
# COMPACT_ATOMS: atom_id res chain seq x y z
N MET A 1 -28.25 3.70 23.85
CA MET A 1 -28.89 2.66 23.04
C MET A 1 -30.30 2.61 23.57
N ASN A 2 -31.33 2.83 22.75
CA ASN A 2 -32.68 2.91 23.29
C ASN A 2 -33.09 1.52 23.82
N ALA A 3 -33.21 1.39 25.15
CA ALA A 3 -33.53 0.13 25.81
C ALA A 3 -34.80 -0.53 25.22
N ARG A 4 -35.76 0.28 24.74
CA ARG A 4 -36.99 -0.19 24.07
C ARG A 4 -36.72 -0.91 22.75
N VAL A 5 -35.68 -0.51 22.01
CA VAL A 5 -35.29 -1.12 20.72
C VAL A 5 -34.61 -2.47 20.94
N LEU A 6 -34.00 -2.68 22.11
CA LEU A 6 -33.29 -3.91 22.47
C LEU A 6 -34.18 -4.93 23.20
N THR A 7 -35.24 -4.50 23.87
CA THR A 7 -36.12 -5.37 24.66
C THR A 7 -36.50 -6.67 23.93
N GLY A 8 -36.30 -7.80 24.61
CA GLY A 8 -36.62 -9.14 24.10
C GLY A 8 -35.72 -9.64 22.97
N SER A 9 -34.60 -8.99 22.69
CA SER A 9 -33.64 -9.44 21.66
C SER A 9 -32.64 -10.43 22.24
N ASN A 10 -32.13 -11.30 21.37
CA ASN A 10 -30.99 -12.16 21.66
C ASN A 10 -29.72 -11.47 21.18
N VAL A 11 -28.69 -11.41 22.02
CA VAL A 11 -27.50 -10.59 21.77
C VAL A 11 -26.24 -11.43 21.83
N VAL A 12 -25.35 -11.19 20.87
CA VAL A 12 -23.94 -11.59 20.93
C VAL A 12 -23.09 -10.34 21.05
N LEU A 13 -22.18 -10.33 22.01
CA LEU A 13 -21.22 -9.24 22.21
C LEU A 13 -19.92 -9.58 21.48
N ILE A 14 -19.30 -8.61 20.83
CA ILE A 14 -17.95 -8.77 20.26
C ILE A 14 -17.05 -7.62 20.68
N LEU A 15 -15.89 -7.95 21.24
CA LEU A 15 -14.85 -7.00 21.64
C LEU A 15 -13.64 -7.16 20.72
N CYS A 16 -13.39 -6.14 19.90
CA CYS A 16 -12.22 -6.08 19.02
C CYS A 16 -11.09 -5.35 19.73
N GLY A 17 -9.85 -5.79 19.55
CA GLY A 17 -8.73 -5.10 20.20
C GLY A 17 -7.40 -5.80 20.04
N SER A 18 -6.34 -5.20 20.59
CA SER A 18 -5.02 -5.82 20.54
C SER A 18 -4.90 -7.05 21.44
N PHE A 19 -5.45 -6.99 22.66
CA PHE A 19 -5.23 -8.00 23.72
C PHE A 19 -3.75 -8.34 23.89
N ASN A 20 -2.95 -7.31 24.23
CA ASN A 20 -1.49 -7.37 24.23
C ASN A 20 -0.88 -7.08 25.61
N PRO A 21 -1.11 -7.93 26.63
CA PRO A 21 -1.96 -9.14 26.66
C PRO A 21 -3.42 -8.83 27.06
N PRO A 22 -4.35 -9.81 27.02
CA PRO A 22 -5.64 -9.70 27.71
C PRO A 22 -5.45 -9.53 29.22
N THR A 23 -6.43 -8.89 29.86
CA THR A 23 -6.45 -8.56 31.29
C THR A 23 -7.86 -8.74 31.84
N TYR A 24 -8.03 -8.77 33.16
CA TYR A 24 -9.37 -8.82 33.77
C TYR A 24 -10.26 -7.63 33.39
N LEU A 25 -9.69 -6.49 32.97
CA LEU A 25 -10.48 -5.38 32.43
C LEU A 25 -11.31 -5.82 31.23
N HIS A 26 -10.71 -6.54 30.27
CA HIS A 26 -11.41 -6.98 29.07
C HIS A 26 -12.55 -7.95 29.39
N LEU A 27 -12.32 -8.88 30.33
CA LEU A 27 -13.34 -9.82 30.79
C LEU A 27 -14.44 -9.10 31.56
N ARG A 28 -14.08 -8.13 32.41
CA ARG A 28 -15.04 -7.34 33.19
C ARG A 28 -15.95 -6.49 32.30
N MET A 29 -15.45 -5.96 31.18
CA MET A 29 -16.27 -5.25 30.20
C MET A 29 -17.41 -6.12 29.66
N PHE A 30 -17.17 -7.41 29.43
CA PHE A 30 -18.22 -8.34 29.00
C PHE A 30 -19.27 -8.54 30.09
N GLU A 31 -18.85 -8.80 31.33
CA GLU A 31 -19.77 -9.00 32.45
C GLU A 31 -20.62 -7.75 32.70
N ARG A 32 -20.01 -6.55 32.71
CA ARG A 32 -20.75 -5.30 32.90
C ARG A 32 -21.76 -5.03 31.77
N ALA A 33 -21.36 -5.27 30.52
CA ALA A 33 -22.25 -5.12 29.36
C ALA A 33 -23.40 -6.15 29.39
N ARG A 34 -23.11 -7.37 29.83
CA ARG A 34 -24.12 -8.42 29.99
C ARG A 34 -25.16 -8.06 31.05
N ASP A 35 -24.72 -7.54 32.19
CA ASP A 35 -25.62 -7.05 33.25
C ASP A 35 -26.54 -5.95 32.73
N PHE A 36 -25.98 -4.93 32.05
CA PHE A 36 -26.75 -3.87 31.43
C PHE A 36 -27.82 -4.42 30.46
N LEU A 37 -27.42 -5.33 29.58
CA LEU A 37 -28.31 -5.91 28.57
C LEU A 37 -29.44 -6.73 29.20
N GLN A 38 -29.14 -7.55 30.21
CA GLN A 38 -30.13 -8.42 30.83
C GLN A 38 -31.06 -7.65 31.79
N GLN A 39 -30.48 -6.80 32.64
CA GLN A 39 -31.21 -6.17 33.74
C GLN A 39 -31.99 -4.95 33.26
N GLU A 40 -31.36 -4.09 32.47
CA GLU A 40 -31.92 -2.80 32.04
C GLU A 40 -32.61 -2.92 30.68
N CYS A 41 -32.00 -3.64 29.73
CA CYS A 41 -32.55 -3.78 28.37
C CYS A 41 -33.44 -5.02 28.18
N LYS A 42 -33.58 -5.91 29.18
CA LYS A 42 -34.36 -7.16 29.09
C LYS A 42 -34.01 -8.00 27.86
N CYS A 43 -32.72 -8.10 27.55
CA CYS A 43 -32.17 -8.93 26.49
C CYS A 43 -31.68 -10.27 27.03
N ASN A 44 -31.52 -11.24 26.12
CA ASN A 44 -30.84 -12.50 26.41
C ASN A 44 -29.46 -12.49 25.76
N VAL A 45 -28.39 -12.56 26.56
CA VAL A 45 -27.00 -12.56 26.05
C VAL A 45 -26.54 -13.99 25.87
N LEU A 46 -26.25 -14.37 24.62
CA LEU A 46 -25.97 -15.74 24.22
C LEU A 46 -24.48 -16.09 24.17
N ASP A 47 -23.66 -15.17 23.68
CA ASP A 47 -22.24 -15.40 23.38
C ASP A 47 -21.45 -14.08 23.50
N GLY A 48 -20.17 -14.20 23.79
CA GLY A 48 -19.20 -13.12 23.92
C GLY A 48 -17.94 -13.48 23.14
N ILE A 49 -17.54 -12.63 22.20
CA ILE A 49 -16.43 -12.91 21.29
C ILE A 49 -15.30 -11.92 21.53
N ILE A 50 -14.16 -12.40 21.99
CA ILE A 50 -12.89 -11.68 21.95
C ILE A 50 -12.26 -11.90 20.57
N SER A 51 -12.03 -10.84 19.80
CA SER A 51 -11.40 -10.93 18.48
C SER A 51 -10.08 -10.15 18.47
N PRO A 52 -8.92 -10.82 18.63
CA PRO A 52 -7.63 -10.16 18.61
C PRO A 52 -7.23 -9.70 17.21
N VAL A 53 -6.71 -8.47 17.14
CA VAL A 53 -6.34 -7.82 15.88
C VAL A 53 -5.25 -8.57 15.11
N SER A 54 -5.23 -8.46 13.78
CA SER A 54 -4.14 -8.99 12.94
C SER A 54 -2.77 -8.35 13.23
N ASP A 55 -1.67 -9.07 12.97
CA ASP A 55 -0.31 -8.53 13.06
C ASP A 55 -0.02 -7.41 12.05
N HIS A 56 -0.83 -7.30 11.01
CA HIS A 56 -0.80 -6.16 10.09
C HIS A 56 -1.10 -4.83 10.80
N PHE A 57 -1.66 -4.86 12.02
CA PHE A 57 -1.83 -3.66 12.85
C PHE A 57 -0.53 -3.18 13.52
N LYS A 58 0.57 -3.95 13.44
CA LYS A 58 1.86 -3.59 14.05
C LYS A 58 2.43 -2.28 13.50
N CYS A 59 2.10 -1.89 12.26
CA CYS A 59 2.45 -0.57 11.72
C CYS A 59 1.85 0.60 12.52
N LYS A 60 0.69 0.41 13.15
CA LYS A 60 0.02 1.39 14.03
C LYS A 60 0.35 1.15 15.51
N LYS A 61 0.90 -0.01 15.87
CA LYS A 61 1.26 -0.38 17.25
C LYS A 61 2.56 -1.20 17.28
N PRO A 62 3.73 -0.55 17.35
CA PRO A 62 5.02 -1.24 17.25
C PRO A 62 5.26 -2.31 18.33
N SER A 63 4.75 -2.11 19.55
CA SER A 63 4.86 -3.04 20.69
C SER A 63 3.89 -4.22 20.65
N LEU A 64 3.19 -4.44 19.53
CA LEU A 64 2.25 -5.55 19.38
C LEU A 64 3.00 -6.89 19.30
N ALA A 65 2.74 -7.78 20.26
CA ALA A 65 3.22 -9.15 20.20
C ALA A 65 2.57 -9.91 19.03
N PRO A 66 3.21 -10.97 18.49
CA PRO A 66 2.62 -11.78 17.43
C PRO A 66 1.20 -12.27 17.75
N ALA A 67 0.33 -12.30 16.74
CA ALA A 67 -1.08 -12.63 16.83
C ALA A 67 -1.29 -14.03 17.42
N ILE A 68 -0.39 -14.96 17.12
CA ILE A 68 -0.42 -16.32 17.67
C ILE A 68 -0.38 -16.32 19.21
N HIS A 69 0.47 -15.49 19.81
CA HIS A 69 0.57 -15.38 21.27
C HIS A 69 -0.65 -14.68 21.84
N ARG A 70 -1.11 -13.60 21.21
CA ARG A 70 -2.27 -12.83 21.68
C ARG A 70 -3.55 -13.65 21.61
N LEU A 71 -3.76 -14.40 20.53
CA LEU A 71 -4.86 -15.34 20.39
C LEU A 71 -4.79 -16.44 21.45
N ARG A 72 -3.61 -17.04 21.66
CA ARG A 72 -3.45 -18.09 22.67
C ARG A 72 -3.73 -17.57 24.08
N MET A 73 -3.21 -16.40 24.44
CA MET A 73 -3.50 -15.75 25.72
C MET A 73 -4.99 -15.42 25.86
N SER A 74 -5.66 -14.97 24.80
CA SER A 74 -7.10 -14.71 24.84
C SER A 74 -7.92 -15.99 25.03
N GLN A 75 -7.56 -17.10 24.38
CA GLN A 75 -8.19 -18.41 24.60
C GLN A 75 -8.02 -18.89 26.05
N LEU A 76 -6.81 -18.73 26.60
CA LEU A 76 -6.53 -19.04 28.00
C LEU A 76 -7.35 -18.16 28.94
N ALA A 77 -7.41 -16.85 28.67
CA ALA A 77 -8.17 -15.91 29.47
C ALA A 77 -9.67 -16.23 29.53
N THR A 78 -10.23 -16.80 28.46
CA THR A 78 -11.65 -17.16 28.36
C THR A 78 -11.94 -18.62 28.71
N ASN A 79 -10.94 -19.43 29.04
CA ASN A 79 -11.10 -20.88 29.21
C ASN A 79 -12.07 -21.27 30.34
N SER A 80 -12.15 -20.46 31.41
CA SER A 80 -13.09 -20.68 32.52
C SER A 80 -14.47 -20.06 32.28
N SER A 81 -14.65 -19.31 31.20
CA SER A 81 -15.94 -18.70 30.88
C SER A 81 -16.83 -19.71 30.14
N ASN A 82 -18.11 -19.74 30.49
CA ASN A 82 -19.11 -20.55 29.81
C ASN A 82 -19.79 -19.83 28.64
N TRP A 83 -19.50 -18.55 28.43
CA TRP A 83 -20.21 -17.71 27.45
C TRP A 83 -19.29 -16.76 26.67
N ILE A 84 -18.04 -16.58 27.09
CA ILE A 84 -17.04 -15.78 26.37
C ILE A 84 -16.02 -16.72 25.74
N ARG A 85 -15.65 -16.47 24.49
CA ARG A 85 -14.63 -17.20 23.75
C ARG A 85 -13.74 -16.26 22.95
N ALA A 86 -12.53 -16.70 22.64
CA ALA A 86 -11.65 -16.03 21.70
C ALA A 86 -11.82 -16.59 20.28
N ASP A 87 -11.83 -15.72 19.29
CA ASP A 87 -11.92 -16.07 17.86
C ASP A 87 -10.70 -15.53 17.10
N GLY A 88 -10.08 -16.40 16.31
CA GLY A 88 -8.82 -16.11 15.61
C GLY A 88 -8.98 -15.70 14.16
N TRP A 89 -10.21 -15.51 13.66
CA TRP A 89 -10.43 -15.21 12.25
C TRP A 89 -9.65 -13.99 11.76
N GLU A 90 -9.65 -12.89 12.53
CA GLU A 90 -8.90 -11.68 12.16
C GLU A 90 -7.37 -11.91 12.19
N CYS A 91 -6.88 -12.69 13.17
CA CYS A 91 -5.47 -13.03 13.29
C CYS A 91 -4.90 -13.75 12.06
N GLN A 92 -5.74 -14.53 11.36
CA GLN A 92 -5.34 -15.34 10.21
C GLN A 92 -5.38 -14.57 8.87
N ARG A 93 -5.79 -13.30 8.88
CA ARG A 93 -5.90 -12.49 7.66
C ARG A 93 -4.51 -12.10 7.15
N GLU A 94 -4.30 -12.28 5.84
CA GLU A 94 -3.10 -11.84 5.10
C GLU A 94 -2.98 -10.31 4.94
N GLY A 95 -3.91 -9.53 5.53
CA GLY A 95 -3.89 -8.07 5.47
C GLY A 95 -4.67 -7.41 6.59
N TRP A 96 -4.51 -6.10 6.72
CA TRP A 96 -5.28 -5.31 7.69
C TRP A 96 -6.78 -5.40 7.39
N THR A 97 -7.57 -5.59 8.44
CA THR A 97 -9.02 -5.77 8.34
C THR A 97 -9.72 -4.62 9.04
N ARG A 98 -10.75 -4.06 8.39
CA ARG A 98 -11.57 -3.01 9.00
C ARG A 98 -12.55 -3.65 9.98
N THR A 99 -12.84 -2.97 11.08
CA THR A 99 -13.82 -3.43 12.09
C THR A 99 -15.17 -3.79 11.46
N ILE A 100 -15.62 -3.04 10.45
CA ILE A 100 -16.89 -3.34 9.76
C ILE A 100 -16.88 -4.68 9.03
N ASP A 101 -15.75 -5.09 8.45
CA ASP A 101 -15.64 -6.36 7.71
C ASP A 101 -15.62 -7.54 8.68
N LEU A 102 -14.97 -7.35 9.82
CA LEU A 102 -15.00 -8.27 10.95
C LEU A 102 -16.43 -8.45 11.50
N LEU A 103 -17.15 -7.34 11.72
CA LEU A 103 -18.54 -7.40 12.18
C LEU A 103 -19.44 -8.13 11.19
N LYS A 104 -19.28 -7.88 9.88
CA LYS A 104 -20.02 -8.61 8.82
C LYS A 104 -19.74 -10.12 8.88
N TYR A 105 -18.47 -10.51 8.98
CA TYR A 105 -18.08 -11.91 9.08
C TYR A 105 -18.72 -12.57 10.30
N HIS A 106 -18.54 -12.01 11.50
CA HIS A 106 -19.08 -12.60 12.71
C HIS A 106 -20.60 -12.57 12.74
N ASN A 107 -21.24 -11.55 12.16
CA ASN A 107 -22.69 -11.54 12.03
C ASN A 107 -23.17 -12.73 11.19
N MET A 108 -22.53 -13.00 10.04
CA MET A 108 -22.85 -14.20 9.25
C MET A 108 -22.64 -15.49 10.05
N GLN A 109 -21.54 -15.61 10.80
CA GLN A 109 -21.27 -16.80 11.62
C GLN A 109 -22.31 -17.02 12.73
N ILE A 110 -22.73 -15.95 13.43
CA ILE A 110 -23.74 -16.10 14.49
C ILE A 110 -25.12 -16.40 13.93
N GLN A 111 -25.49 -15.84 12.77
CA GLN A 111 -26.77 -16.14 12.12
C GLN A 111 -26.81 -17.61 11.69
N ASN A 112 -25.68 -18.17 11.23
CA ASN A 112 -25.57 -19.60 10.95
C ASN A 112 -25.63 -20.46 12.21
N ARG A 113 -24.92 -20.07 13.27
CA ARG A 113 -24.86 -20.83 14.54
C ARG A 113 -26.20 -20.84 15.28
N TYR A 114 -26.93 -19.74 15.21
CA TYR A 114 -28.18 -19.51 15.93
C TYR A 114 -29.36 -19.29 14.97
N SER A 115 -29.41 -20.07 13.88
CA SER A 115 -30.38 -19.91 12.79
C SER A 115 -31.85 -19.93 13.22
N ASN A 116 -32.15 -20.61 14.33
CA ASN A 116 -33.50 -20.75 14.87
C ASN A 116 -33.88 -19.67 15.89
N ILE A 117 -32.95 -18.77 16.21
CA ILE A 117 -33.15 -17.72 17.22
C ILE A 117 -33.64 -16.46 16.55
N GLN A 118 -34.84 -16.01 16.94
CA GLN A 118 -35.39 -14.75 16.46
C GLN A 118 -34.75 -13.54 17.17
N ARG A 119 -34.78 -12.38 16.50
CA ARG A 119 -34.27 -11.10 17.02
C ARG A 119 -32.82 -11.18 17.50
N LEU A 120 -31.97 -11.90 16.76
CA LEU A 120 -30.54 -12.01 17.02
C LEU A 120 -29.79 -10.76 16.57
N ARG A 121 -28.99 -10.17 17.45
CA ARG A 121 -28.15 -8.99 17.16
C ARG A 121 -26.71 -9.19 17.60
N LEU A 122 -25.78 -8.81 16.74
CA LEU A 122 -24.38 -8.62 17.10
C LEU A 122 -24.17 -7.17 17.54
N ILE A 123 -23.56 -6.95 18.69
CA ILE A 123 -23.26 -5.60 19.21
C ILE A 123 -21.76 -5.47 19.46
N LEU A 124 -21.17 -4.38 18.98
CA LEU A 124 -19.76 -4.06 19.23
C LEU A 124 -19.59 -3.54 20.67
N LEU A 125 -18.85 -4.28 21.48
CA LEU A 125 -18.40 -3.85 22.79
C LEU A 125 -17.05 -3.16 22.65
N CYS A 126 -16.86 -2.00 23.28
CA CYS A 126 -15.58 -1.31 23.29
C CYS A 126 -15.37 -0.46 24.54
N GLY A 127 -14.13 -0.01 24.76
CA GLY A 127 -13.86 1.05 25.73
C GLY A 127 -14.02 2.43 25.08
N ALA A 128 -14.04 3.47 25.91
CA ALA A 128 -14.08 4.86 25.45
C ALA A 128 -12.96 5.21 24.46
N ASP A 129 -11.75 4.65 24.65
CA ASP A 129 -10.58 4.87 23.78
C ASP A 129 -10.86 4.56 22.29
N LEU A 130 -11.78 3.63 21.98
CA LEU A 130 -12.16 3.35 20.60
C LEU A 130 -12.99 4.49 20.01
N VAL A 131 -13.96 5.00 20.77
CA VAL A 131 -14.83 6.11 20.37
C VAL A 131 -14.02 7.39 20.22
N ASP A 132 -13.09 7.64 21.14
CA ASP A 132 -12.17 8.78 21.08
C ASP A 132 -11.25 8.73 19.83
N SER A 133 -11.12 7.57 19.18
CA SER A 133 -10.40 7.43 17.92
C SER A 133 -11.24 7.76 16.67
N PHE A 134 -12.57 7.87 16.76
CA PHE A 134 -13.46 8.15 15.62
C PHE A 134 -13.15 9.45 14.87
N PRO A 135 -12.84 10.59 15.54
CA PRO A 135 -12.41 11.81 14.84
C PRO A 135 -10.94 11.75 14.38
N GLY A 136 -10.23 10.65 14.65
CA GLY A 136 -8.83 10.47 14.30
C GLY A 136 -8.56 10.70 12.80
N LYS A 137 -7.44 11.34 12.49
CA LYS A 137 -6.99 11.61 11.12
C LYS A 137 -5.97 10.57 10.67
N ASP A 138 -6.03 10.19 9.40
CA ASP A 138 -5.04 9.31 8.76
C ASP A 138 -4.60 9.97 7.44
N PRO A 139 -3.38 10.53 7.36
CA PRO A 139 -2.89 11.23 6.17
C PRO A 139 -2.71 10.31 4.96
N THR A 140 -2.76 8.99 5.16
CA THR A 140 -2.71 7.99 4.09
C THR A 140 -4.09 7.65 3.51
N SER A 141 -5.17 8.10 4.16
CA SER A 141 -6.55 7.93 3.67
C SER A 141 -6.93 9.04 2.70
N SER A 142 -7.68 8.69 1.65
CA SER A 142 -8.15 9.65 0.64
C SER A 142 -9.05 10.76 1.21
N ASP A 143 -9.75 10.48 2.30
CA ASP A 143 -10.63 11.42 3.02
C ASP A 143 -9.96 12.02 4.27
N GLY A 144 -8.68 11.71 4.51
CA GLY A 144 -7.91 12.17 5.67
C GLY A 144 -8.39 11.62 7.02
N ARG A 145 -9.37 10.69 7.05
CA ARG A 145 -9.94 10.13 8.28
C ARG A 145 -9.42 8.72 8.56
N LEU A 146 -9.19 8.42 9.84
CA LEU A 146 -8.88 7.07 10.31
C LEU A 146 -10.09 6.14 10.12
N TRP A 147 -11.28 6.67 10.34
CA TRP A 147 -12.55 5.97 10.19
C TRP A 147 -13.35 6.57 9.04
N ARG A 148 -13.70 5.74 8.06
CA ARG A 148 -14.61 6.14 6.98
C ARG A 148 -15.99 6.42 7.55
N ILE A 149 -16.59 7.54 7.13
CA ILE A 149 -17.93 7.98 7.57
C ILE A 149 -18.98 6.90 7.32
N ASP A 150 -18.99 6.31 6.12
CA ASP A 150 -19.96 5.26 5.76
C ASP A 150 -19.83 4.02 6.66
N HIS A 151 -18.61 3.69 7.07
CA HIS A 151 -18.39 2.55 7.95
C HIS A 151 -18.89 2.83 9.36
N LEU A 152 -18.66 4.03 9.90
CA LEU A 152 -19.20 4.42 11.21
C LEU A 152 -20.73 4.38 11.20
N LYS A 153 -21.36 4.97 10.17
CA LYS A 153 -22.82 4.91 9.99
C LYS A 153 -23.30 3.46 9.89
N GLN A 154 -22.63 2.62 9.12
CA GLN A 154 -22.99 1.21 8.99
C GLN A 154 -22.86 0.46 10.32
N ILE A 155 -21.79 0.71 11.09
CA ILE A 155 -21.57 0.09 12.40
C ILE A 155 -22.73 0.43 13.33
N LEU A 156 -23.08 1.72 13.46
CA LEU A 156 -24.15 2.18 14.35
C LEU A 156 -25.52 1.69 13.90
N THR A 157 -25.82 1.72 12.61
CA THR A 157 -27.15 1.35 12.09
C THR A 157 -27.40 -0.16 12.14
N GLN A 158 -26.39 -0.99 11.81
CA GLN A 158 -26.59 -2.45 11.66
C GLN A 158 -26.30 -3.25 12.94
N TYR A 159 -25.40 -2.76 13.80
CA TYR A 159 -24.93 -3.50 14.98
C TYR A 159 -25.16 -2.72 16.26
N GLY A 160 -24.77 -1.44 16.26
CA GLY A 160 -24.73 -0.60 17.44
C GLY A 160 -23.52 -0.89 18.34
N ILE A 161 -23.32 -0.03 19.34
CA ILE A 161 -22.11 -0.03 20.17
C ILE A 161 -22.50 0.06 21.65
N ILE A 162 -21.83 -0.74 22.48
CA ILE A 162 -21.79 -0.56 23.93
C ILE A 162 -20.38 -0.12 24.31
N VAL A 163 -20.28 1.06 24.91
CA VAL A 163 -19.05 1.70 25.35
C VAL A 163 -18.96 1.57 26.86
N ILE A 164 -17.92 0.91 27.36
CA ILE A 164 -17.58 0.92 28.78
C ILE A 164 -16.67 2.12 29.03
N GLU A 165 -17.20 3.12 29.72
CA GLU A 165 -16.49 4.34 30.06
C GLU A 165 -15.71 4.17 31.37
N ARG A 166 -14.51 4.77 31.41
CA ARG A 166 -13.65 4.81 32.62
C ARG A 166 -13.71 6.21 33.22
N ARG A 167 -13.37 6.34 34.50
CA ARG A 167 -13.26 7.66 35.16
C ARG A 167 -12.31 8.56 34.36
N GLY A 168 -12.81 9.72 33.94
CA GLY A 168 -12.06 10.73 33.17
C GLY A 168 -12.06 10.53 31.65
N ALA A 169 -12.73 9.51 31.11
CA ALA A 169 -12.93 9.37 29.68
C ALA A 169 -14.04 10.30 29.16
N SER A 170 -14.04 10.55 27.85
CA SER A 170 -14.86 11.59 27.20
C SER A 170 -15.73 11.04 26.08
N ALA A 171 -16.09 9.76 26.07
CA ALA A 171 -16.78 9.14 24.94
C ALA A 171 -18.08 9.87 24.60
N SER A 172 -18.84 10.28 25.63
CA SER A 172 -20.03 11.11 25.44
C SER A 172 -19.71 12.47 24.83
N LYS A 173 -18.65 13.15 25.29
CA LYS A 173 -18.23 14.45 24.73
C LYS A 173 -17.77 14.31 23.28
N THR A 174 -17.00 13.27 22.97
CA THR A 174 -16.51 12.98 21.61
C THR A 174 -17.67 12.73 20.66
N LEU A 175 -18.65 11.92 21.04
CA LEU A 175 -19.81 11.62 20.21
C LEU A 175 -20.72 12.83 19.95
N ASN A 176 -20.70 13.83 20.83
CA ASN A 176 -21.43 15.09 20.69
C ASN A 176 -20.56 16.23 20.11
N SER A 177 -19.36 15.93 19.61
CA SER A 177 -18.49 16.93 18.99
C SER A 177 -18.90 17.21 17.54
N GLU A 178 -18.63 18.43 17.08
CA GLU A 178 -18.92 18.87 15.69
C GLU A 178 -18.30 17.93 14.64
N ASP A 179 -17.13 17.35 14.94
CA ASP A 179 -16.44 16.40 14.07
C ASP A 179 -17.25 15.12 13.77
N LEU A 180 -18.25 14.80 14.60
CA LEU A 180 -19.10 13.62 14.55
C LEU A 180 -20.61 13.94 14.45
N ASP A 181 -21.00 15.17 14.13
CA ASP A 181 -22.41 15.59 13.97
C ASP A 181 -23.23 14.66 13.05
N PHE A 182 -22.58 14.10 12.03
CA PHE A 182 -23.21 13.16 11.09
C PHE A 182 -23.66 11.83 11.73
N LEU A 183 -23.30 11.56 12.99
CA LEU A 183 -23.73 10.40 13.77
C LEU A 183 -24.85 10.73 14.76
N HIS A 184 -25.21 12.00 14.98
CA HIS A 184 -26.17 12.40 16.02
C HIS A 184 -27.52 11.69 15.92
N SER A 185 -28.04 11.50 14.71
CA SER A 185 -29.30 10.77 14.47
C SER A 185 -29.20 9.26 14.74
N LEU A 186 -28.00 8.73 14.93
CA LEU A 186 -27.71 7.32 15.16
C LEU A 186 -27.24 7.03 16.60
N LEU A 187 -27.11 8.05 17.46
CA LEU A 187 -26.64 7.88 18.85
C LEU A 187 -27.60 7.05 19.72
N ASP A 188 -28.86 6.92 19.29
CA ASP A 188 -29.81 5.96 19.87
C ASP A 188 -29.35 4.51 19.74
N ASN A 189 -28.35 4.21 18.92
CA ASN A 189 -27.71 2.89 18.81
C ASN A 189 -26.39 2.78 19.60
N VAL A 190 -26.05 3.77 20.44
CA VAL A 190 -24.84 3.78 21.28
C VAL A 190 -25.23 3.80 22.75
N ALA A 191 -24.88 2.78 23.53
CA ALA A 191 -24.99 2.80 24.98
C ALA A 191 -23.62 3.12 25.58
N ILE A 192 -23.58 4.12 26.45
CA ILE A 192 -22.40 4.44 27.24
C ILE A 192 -22.74 4.06 28.67
N ILE A 193 -21.96 3.16 29.25
CA ILE A 193 -22.15 2.66 30.61
C ILE A 193 -20.82 2.69 31.35
N ASP A 194 -20.87 2.92 32.65
CA ASP A 194 -19.72 2.81 33.54
C ASP A 194 -19.81 1.53 34.38
N ASP A 195 -18.68 1.17 34.99
CA ASP A 195 -18.61 0.11 36.02
C ASP A 195 -18.29 0.78 37.36
N ASP A 196 -19.33 1.33 37.98
CA ASP A 196 -19.28 1.98 39.27
C ASP A 196 -19.02 0.99 40.41
N THR A 197 -19.49 -0.24 40.24
CA THR A 197 -19.43 -1.31 41.24
C THR A 197 -18.03 -1.89 41.34
N PHE A 198 -17.39 -2.19 40.20
CA PHE A 198 -16.05 -2.78 40.14
C PHE A 198 -15.16 -2.05 39.13
N PRO A 199 -14.80 -0.78 39.39
CA PRO A 199 -13.94 -0.03 38.48
C PRO A 199 -12.59 -0.72 38.33
N ASN A 200 -12.23 -1.07 37.09
CA ASN A 200 -10.99 -1.76 36.78
C ASN A 200 -10.12 -0.90 35.84
N GLU A 201 -8.89 -0.59 36.29
CA GLU A 201 -7.94 0.22 35.52
C GLU A 201 -6.69 -0.56 35.08
N ILE A 202 -6.76 -1.90 35.11
CA ILE A 202 -5.67 -2.78 34.74
C ILE A 202 -5.58 -2.86 33.20
N SER A 203 -4.80 -1.93 32.64
CA SER A 203 -4.55 -1.88 31.20
C SER A 203 -3.43 -2.84 30.78
N SER A 204 -3.50 -3.31 29.52
CA SER A 204 -2.42 -4.12 28.95
C SER A 204 -1.06 -3.41 28.98
N THR A 205 -1.03 -2.07 28.88
CA THR A 205 0.22 -1.28 28.96
C THR A 205 0.84 -1.34 30.36
N LYS A 206 0.05 -1.15 31.43
CA LYS A 206 0.55 -1.30 32.80
C LYS A 206 1.09 -2.72 33.04
N LEU A 207 0.42 -3.73 32.49
CA LEU A 207 0.83 -5.12 32.62
C LEU A 207 2.17 -5.41 31.91
N ARG A 208 2.36 -4.95 30.67
CA ARG A 208 3.65 -5.05 29.97
C ARG A 208 4.78 -4.33 30.73
N MET A 209 4.52 -3.13 31.24
CA MET A 209 5.51 -2.39 32.04
C MET A 209 5.90 -3.13 33.34
N ALA A 210 4.94 -3.79 33.99
CA ALA A 210 5.19 -4.60 35.17
C ALA A 210 6.10 -5.79 34.84
N VAL A 211 5.79 -6.55 33.78
CA VAL A 211 6.64 -7.67 33.31
C VAL A 211 8.05 -7.19 32.97
N ASN A 212 8.17 -6.11 32.19
CA ASN A 212 9.46 -5.52 31.81
C ASN A 212 10.29 -5.07 33.02
N SER A 213 9.62 -4.64 34.10
CA SER A 213 10.26 -4.22 35.36
C SER A 213 10.46 -5.38 36.35
N GLY A 214 10.19 -6.63 35.98
CA GLY A 214 10.28 -7.78 36.88
C GLY A 214 9.26 -7.80 38.02
N ARG A 215 8.15 -7.05 37.89
CA ARG A 215 7.06 -7.02 38.88
C ARG A 215 6.03 -8.09 38.57
N SER A 216 5.39 -8.60 39.63
CA SER A 216 4.30 -9.57 39.49
C SER A 216 3.09 -8.98 38.75
N ILE A 217 2.47 -9.82 37.93
CA ILE A 217 1.21 -9.54 37.21
C ILE A 217 0.09 -10.51 37.63
N ARG A 218 0.34 -11.34 38.64
CA ARG A 218 -0.65 -12.27 39.19
C ARG A 218 -1.87 -11.50 39.69
N TYR A 219 -3.07 -12.04 39.46
CA TYR A 219 -4.35 -11.38 39.74
C TYR A 219 -4.67 -10.12 38.91
N CYS A 220 -3.81 -9.73 37.96
CA CYS A 220 -4.13 -8.70 36.96
C CYS A 220 -4.71 -9.29 35.66
N THR A 221 -4.49 -10.58 35.46
CA THR A 221 -4.99 -11.40 34.36
C THR A 221 -5.09 -12.85 34.86
N PRO A 222 -5.83 -13.75 34.19
CA PRO A 222 -5.92 -15.16 34.60
C PRO A 222 -4.55 -15.84 34.74
N ASP A 223 -4.41 -16.72 35.74
CA ASP A 223 -3.14 -17.36 36.08
C ASP A 223 -2.51 -18.12 34.90
N ASN A 224 -3.33 -18.78 34.08
CA ASN A 224 -2.87 -19.46 32.87
C ASN A 224 -2.28 -18.50 31.81
N VAL A 225 -2.73 -17.25 31.77
CA VAL A 225 -2.12 -16.20 30.93
C VAL A 225 -0.78 -15.76 31.52
N VAL A 226 -0.70 -15.65 32.85
CA VAL A 226 0.55 -15.32 33.56
C VAL A 226 1.61 -16.40 33.28
N GLU A 227 1.25 -17.67 33.45
CA GLU A 227 2.12 -18.83 33.16
C GLU A 227 2.59 -18.80 31.70
N TYR A 228 1.67 -18.60 30.76
CA TYR A 228 2.02 -18.51 29.34
C TYR A 228 3.00 -17.37 29.02
N ILE A 229 2.82 -16.19 29.63
CA ILE A 229 3.74 -15.05 29.48
C ILE A 229 5.14 -15.40 30.01
N ILE A 230 5.22 -16.07 31.16
CA ILE A 230 6.49 -16.48 31.78
C ILE A 230 7.20 -17.53 30.91
N GLU A 231 6.50 -18.60 30.52
CA GLU A 231 7.04 -19.69 29.71
C GLU A 231 7.60 -19.20 28.36
N ASN A 232 6.89 -18.28 27.71
CA ASN A 232 7.28 -17.73 26.41
C ASN A 232 8.15 -16.46 26.54
N LYS A 233 8.49 -16.05 27.77
CA LYS A 233 9.28 -14.84 28.09
C LYS A 233 8.75 -13.56 27.43
N LEU A 234 7.44 -13.47 27.21
CA LEU A 234 6.82 -12.35 26.50
C LEU A 234 6.92 -11.07 27.33
N TYR A 235 7.09 -9.93 26.66
CA TYR A 235 7.13 -8.58 27.28
C TYR A 235 8.29 -8.34 28.27
N THR A 236 9.27 -9.24 28.31
CA THR A 236 10.53 -9.04 29.03
C THR A 236 11.42 -8.04 28.28
N LYS A 237 12.44 -7.49 28.96
CA LYS A 237 13.42 -6.60 28.31
C LYS A 237 14.15 -7.32 27.17
N GLU A 238 14.53 -8.57 27.40
CA GLU A 238 15.19 -9.41 26.42
C GLU A 238 14.29 -9.65 25.20
N TRP A 239 12.99 -9.88 25.42
CA TRP A 239 12.03 -10.05 24.35
C TRP A 239 11.86 -8.77 23.53
N GLU A 240 11.73 -7.60 24.16
CA GLU A 240 11.63 -6.32 23.43
C GLU A 240 12.87 -6.06 22.57
N GLN A 241 14.06 -6.29 23.12
CA GLN A 241 15.33 -6.18 22.37
C GLN A 241 15.38 -7.16 21.18
N GLN A 242 14.93 -8.40 21.36
CA GLN A 242 14.83 -9.38 20.28
C GLN A 242 13.85 -8.94 19.19
N GLN A 243 12.71 -8.35 19.55
CA GLN A 243 11.74 -7.83 18.58
C GLN A 243 12.29 -6.64 17.80
N GLU A 244 13.03 -5.74 18.46
CA GLU A 244 13.71 -4.61 17.80
C GLU A 244 14.81 -5.10 16.85
N ALA A 245 15.64 -6.05 17.29
CA ALA A 245 16.67 -6.65 16.45
C ALA A 245 16.05 -7.39 15.24
N LEU A 246 14.96 -8.15 15.44
CA LEU A 246 14.25 -8.81 14.36
C LEU A 246 13.62 -7.81 13.39
N ALA A 247 13.03 -6.73 13.88
CA ALA A 247 12.50 -5.65 13.04
C ALA A 247 13.61 -4.98 12.24
N PHE A 248 14.79 -4.77 12.82
CA PHE A 248 15.96 -4.23 12.14
C PHE A 248 16.52 -5.20 11.08
N ILE A 249 16.59 -6.49 11.37
CA ILE A 249 16.99 -7.52 10.41
C ILE A 249 15.98 -7.59 9.26
N ILE A 250 14.68 -7.58 9.54
CA ILE A 250 13.63 -7.55 8.51
C ILE A 250 13.72 -6.26 7.70
N PHE A 251 14.00 -5.11 8.33
CA PHE A 251 14.19 -3.84 7.64
C PHE A 251 15.43 -3.88 6.74
N ILE A 252 16.55 -4.43 7.20
CA ILE A 252 17.75 -4.65 6.38
C ILE A 252 17.44 -5.64 5.26
N HIS A 253 16.77 -6.76 5.53
CA HIS A 253 16.36 -7.72 4.50
C HIS A 253 15.41 -7.09 3.49
N CYS A 254 14.48 -6.24 3.93
CA CYS A 254 13.55 -5.52 3.07
C CYS A 254 14.28 -4.46 2.25
N LEU A 255 15.23 -3.72 2.83
CA LEU A 255 16.13 -2.81 2.13
C LEU A 255 17.04 -3.54 1.14
N ILE A 256 17.53 -4.74 1.49
CA ILE A 256 18.31 -5.61 0.61
C ILE A 256 17.43 -6.15 -0.51
N ILE A 257 16.19 -6.56 -0.24
CA ILE A 257 15.20 -7.00 -1.25
C ILE A 257 14.79 -5.83 -2.16
N LEU A 258 14.61 -4.63 -1.60
CA LEU A 258 14.35 -3.38 -2.31
C LEU A 258 15.57 -2.95 -3.14
N LYS A 259 16.79 -3.12 -2.63
CA LYS A 259 18.05 -2.87 -3.35
C LYS A 259 18.37 -3.95 -4.40
N LEU A 260 17.91 -5.19 -4.24
CA LEU A 260 18.30 -6.32 -5.10
C LEU A 260 17.28 -6.68 -6.18
N ALA A 261 15.99 -6.36 -6.10
CA ALA A 261 15.06 -6.84 -7.13
C ALA A 261 13.67 -6.17 -7.22
N LYS A 262 13.60 -4.85 -7.45
CA LYS A 262 12.39 -4.22 -8.02
C LYS A 262 12.76 -3.18 -9.08
N MET A 263 11.79 -2.86 -9.94
CA MET A 263 11.81 -1.66 -10.78
C MET A 263 12.28 -0.48 -9.93
N ARG A 264 13.38 0.17 -10.34
CA ARG A 264 14.01 1.22 -9.54
C ARG A 264 14.18 2.52 -10.34
N PRO A 265 14.30 3.67 -9.66
CA PRO A 265 14.84 4.87 -10.31
C PRO A 265 16.23 4.58 -10.88
N LEU A 266 16.59 5.32 -11.94
CA LEU A 266 17.96 5.35 -12.41
C LEU A 266 18.85 5.94 -11.29
N THR A 267 20.08 5.44 -11.16
CA THR A 267 21.09 6.08 -10.32
C THR A 267 21.53 7.40 -10.93
N ASP A 268 22.23 8.25 -10.19
CA ASP A 268 22.70 9.55 -10.71
C ASP A 268 23.59 9.38 -11.95
N GLU A 269 24.50 8.40 -11.94
CA GLU A 269 25.36 8.08 -13.09
C GLU A 269 24.58 7.57 -14.31
N GLU A 270 23.60 6.69 -14.09
CA GLU A 270 22.74 6.20 -15.17
C GLU A 270 21.86 7.32 -15.73
N THR A 271 21.35 8.18 -14.86
CA THR A 271 20.52 9.33 -15.18
C THR A 271 21.27 10.30 -16.07
N GLU A 272 22.52 10.63 -15.71
CA GLU A 272 23.39 11.49 -16.52
C GLU A 272 23.62 10.89 -17.91
N LYS A 273 24.00 9.61 -17.99
CA LYS A 273 24.25 8.92 -19.27
C LYS A 273 23.01 8.84 -20.15
N PHE A 274 21.86 8.54 -19.54
CA PHE A 274 20.57 8.45 -20.21
C PHE A 274 20.14 9.81 -20.78
N PHE A 275 20.13 10.86 -19.96
CA PHE A 275 19.73 12.19 -20.40
C PHE A 275 20.74 12.84 -21.35
N LYS A 276 22.04 12.55 -21.20
CA LYS A 276 23.05 12.95 -22.19
C LYS A 276 22.78 12.32 -23.56
N LYS A 277 22.32 11.06 -23.61
CA LYS A 277 21.96 10.41 -24.88
C LYS A 277 20.67 11.00 -25.47
N LEU A 278 19.67 11.33 -24.66
CA LEU A 278 18.41 11.96 -25.10
C LEU A 278 18.59 13.39 -25.59
N SER A 279 19.34 14.21 -24.85
CA SER A 279 19.61 15.61 -25.20
C SER A 279 20.30 15.75 -26.56
N ASN A 280 21.07 14.75 -26.99
CA ASN A 280 21.63 14.70 -28.34
C ASN A 280 20.58 14.64 -29.48
N TYR A 281 19.30 14.35 -29.19
CA TYR A 281 18.23 14.32 -30.19
C TYR A 281 17.20 15.43 -30.00
N ILE A 282 16.85 15.74 -28.74
CA ILE A 282 15.75 16.65 -28.39
C ILE A 282 16.19 17.89 -27.59
N GLY A 283 17.47 17.99 -27.21
CA GLY A 283 18.00 19.10 -26.41
C GLY A 283 17.33 19.27 -25.06
N ASP A 284 17.00 20.52 -24.72
CA ASP A 284 16.39 20.91 -23.44
C ASP A 284 14.89 20.56 -23.36
N ASN A 285 14.29 20.05 -24.44
CA ASN A 285 12.88 19.65 -24.49
C ASN A 285 12.56 18.41 -23.64
N ILE A 286 13.54 17.81 -22.97
CA ILE A 286 13.35 16.66 -22.07
C ILE A 286 12.30 16.94 -21.00
N LYS A 287 12.20 18.19 -20.52
CA LYS A 287 11.19 18.59 -19.51
C LYS A 287 9.76 18.33 -19.98
N LEU A 288 9.51 18.46 -21.28
CA LEU A 288 8.19 18.21 -21.90
C LEU A 288 7.79 16.72 -21.87
N LEU A 289 8.75 15.82 -21.63
CA LEU A 289 8.46 14.40 -21.43
C LEU A 289 8.07 14.08 -19.98
N LEU A 290 8.44 14.92 -19.01
CA LEU A 290 8.10 14.67 -17.61
C LEU A 290 6.74 15.25 -17.24
N GLU A 291 6.47 16.46 -17.74
CA GLU A 291 5.28 17.25 -17.46
C GLU A 291 4.40 17.29 -18.72
N ARG A 292 3.40 16.41 -18.77
CA ARG A 292 2.42 16.36 -19.87
C ARG A 292 1.05 16.75 -19.35
N GLU A 293 0.20 17.25 -20.24
CA GLU A 293 -1.17 17.65 -19.90
C GLU A 293 -2.01 16.49 -19.32
N ASP A 294 -1.68 15.24 -19.68
CA ASP A 294 -2.35 14.02 -19.22
C ASP A 294 -1.80 13.43 -17.91
N GLY A 295 -0.77 14.05 -17.31
CA GLY A 295 -0.24 13.70 -15.99
C GLY A 295 1.29 13.63 -15.92
N GLU A 296 1.79 13.16 -14.78
CA GLU A 296 3.23 13.00 -14.53
C GLU A 296 3.77 11.68 -15.10
N TYR A 297 4.92 11.77 -15.78
CA TYR A 297 5.62 10.63 -16.35
C TYR A 297 7.00 10.46 -15.74
N VAL A 298 7.44 9.20 -15.64
CA VAL A 298 8.69 8.83 -14.97
C VAL A 298 9.49 7.83 -15.78
N PHE A 299 10.82 7.85 -15.58
CA PHE A 299 11.74 6.84 -16.08
C PHE A 299 12.08 5.82 -14.99
N ARG A 300 12.07 4.53 -15.34
CA ARG A 300 12.39 3.43 -14.41
C ARG A 300 13.27 2.39 -15.08
N LEU A 301 14.25 1.90 -14.34
CA LEU A 301 15.13 0.83 -14.76
C LEU A 301 14.55 -0.54 -14.34
N HIS A 302 14.48 -1.46 -15.29
CA HIS A 302 14.15 -2.86 -15.05
C HIS A 302 14.89 -3.76 -16.04
N LYS A 303 15.63 -4.77 -15.54
CA LYS A 303 16.43 -5.70 -16.36
C LYS A 303 17.33 -4.96 -17.39
N ASP A 304 18.06 -3.95 -16.92
CA ASP A 304 18.97 -3.09 -17.71
C ASP A 304 18.28 -2.24 -18.80
N ARG A 305 16.95 -2.23 -18.83
CA ARG A 305 16.14 -1.42 -19.76
C ARG A 305 15.52 -0.25 -19.03
N VAL A 306 15.47 0.90 -19.71
CA VAL A 306 14.84 2.11 -19.21
C VAL A 306 13.45 2.21 -19.83
N TYR A 307 12.43 2.16 -18.98
CA TYR A 307 11.04 2.29 -19.35
C TYR A 307 10.51 3.68 -19.02
N TYR A 308 9.67 4.20 -19.88
CA TYR A 308 8.94 5.45 -19.74
C TYR A 308 7.45 5.16 -19.57
N CYS A 309 6.87 5.62 -18.47
CA CYS A 309 5.49 5.32 -18.11
C CYS A 309 4.89 6.42 -17.22
N SER A 310 3.56 6.49 -17.16
CA SER A 310 2.88 7.38 -16.21
C SER A 310 3.14 6.94 -14.76
N GLU A 311 3.09 7.89 -13.83
CA GLU A 311 3.29 7.61 -12.40
C GLU A 311 2.27 6.59 -11.86
N LYS A 312 1.02 6.66 -12.35
CA LYS A 312 -0.04 5.70 -12.02
C LYS A 312 0.33 4.27 -12.44
N LEU A 313 0.82 4.08 -13.67
CA LEU A 313 1.22 2.76 -14.16
C LEU A 313 2.43 2.23 -13.38
N MET A 314 3.38 3.11 -13.04
CA MET A 314 4.54 2.76 -12.20
C MET A 314 4.11 2.23 -10.83
N ARG A 315 3.15 2.90 -10.16
CA ARG A 315 2.62 2.44 -8.86
C ARG A 315 1.94 1.07 -8.96
N GLN A 316 1.20 0.80 -10.04
CA GLN A 316 0.57 -0.52 -10.27
C GLN A 316 1.62 -1.60 -10.55
N ALA A 317 2.60 -1.31 -11.40
CA ALA A 317 3.67 -2.24 -11.74
C ALA A 317 4.58 -2.56 -10.53
N ALA A 318 4.72 -1.63 -9.58
CA ALA A 318 5.47 -1.84 -8.33
C ALA A 318 4.87 -2.93 -7.41
N CYS A 319 3.60 -3.28 -7.61
CA CYS A 319 2.93 -4.38 -6.91
C CYS A 319 3.26 -5.77 -7.48
N ILE A 320 3.89 -5.84 -8.67
CA ILE A 320 4.27 -7.10 -9.32
C ILE A 320 5.74 -7.43 -9.02
N SER A 321 6.03 -8.70 -8.75
CA SER A 321 7.41 -9.14 -8.49
C SER A 321 8.31 -9.00 -9.74
N ARG A 322 9.60 -8.69 -9.58
CA ARG A 322 10.56 -8.51 -10.71
C ARG A 322 10.59 -9.68 -11.68
N LYS A 323 10.40 -10.91 -11.19
CA LYS A 323 10.39 -12.13 -12.03
C LYS A 323 9.15 -12.21 -12.90
N GLN A 324 7.99 -11.79 -12.38
CA GLN A 324 6.70 -11.84 -13.08
C GLN A 324 6.44 -10.58 -13.91
N LEU A 325 7.11 -9.46 -13.61
CA LEU A 325 7.00 -8.23 -14.38
C LEU A 325 7.75 -8.39 -15.71
N GLY A 326 6.99 -8.64 -16.78
CA GLY A 326 7.48 -8.74 -18.15
C GLY A 326 7.96 -7.37 -18.68
N SER A 327 7.01 -6.46 -18.88
CA SER A 327 7.22 -5.11 -19.40
C SER A 327 6.18 -4.15 -18.81
N PHE A 328 6.45 -2.84 -18.84
CA PHE A 328 5.52 -1.79 -18.38
C PHE A 328 5.83 -0.47 -19.09
N GLY A 329 4.81 0.19 -19.64
CA GLY A 329 5.00 1.39 -20.45
C GLY A 329 5.86 1.11 -21.68
N THR A 330 6.63 2.11 -22.10
CA THR A 330 7.45 2.02 -23.32
C THR A 330 8.93 1.89 -22.95
N CYS A 331 9.58 0.83 -23.42
CA CYS A 331 11.03 0.68 -23.30
C CYS A 331 11.71 1.72 -24.20
N LEU A 332 12.43 2.71 -23.66
CA LEU A 332 13.14 3.69 -24.49
C LEU A 332 14.52 3.19 -24.94
N GLY A 333 15.06 2.18 -24.25
CA GLY A 333 16.38 1.65 -24.56
C GLY A 333 16.96 0.83 -23.43
N LYS A 334 18.24 0.48 -23.56
CA LYS A 334 18.94 -0.38 -22.60
C LYS A 334 20.36 0.08 -22.33
N PHE A 335 20.84 -0.21 -21.13
CA PHE A 335 22.26 -0.11 -20.80
C PHE A 335 23.00 -1.33 -21.34
N THR A 336 24.14 -1.07 -21.96
CA THR A 336 25.09 -2.10 -22.37
C THR A 336 25.91 -2.58 -21.17
N LYS A 337 26.57 -3.75 -21.28
CA LYS A 337 27.48 -4.24 -20.24
C LYS A 337 28.61 -3.26 -19.91
N GLY A 338 29.00 -2.41 -20.87
CA GLY A 338 29.98 -1.34 -20.68
C GLY A 338 29.40 -0.05 -20.07
N GLY A 339 28.12 -0.03 -19.70
CA GLY A 339 27.46 1.09 -19.04
C GLY A 339 27.03 2.23 -19.97
N SER A 340 27.20 2.12 -21.29
CA SER A 340 26.65 3.08 -22.25
C SER A 340 25.18 2.80 -22.52
N PHE A 341 24.37 3.86 -22.67
CA PHE A 341 22.95 3.74 -22.99
C PHE A 341 22.71 3.66 -24.50
N PHE A 342 21.96 2.66 -24.93
CA PHE A 342 21.55 2.43 -26.31
C PHE A 342 20.05 2.70 -26.44
N LEU A 343 19.68 3.62 -27.32
CA LEU A 343 18.30 4.04 -27.58
C LEU A 343 17.62 3.06 -28.54
N HIS A 344 16.41 2.61 -28.22
CA HIS A 344 15.61 1.72 -29.06
C HIS A 344 14.63 2.48 -29.95
N ILE A 345 14.18 1.84 -31.03
CA ILE A 345 13.19 2.40 -31.95
C ILE A 345 11.85 2.73 -31.29
N THR A 346 11.49 2.01 -30.23
CA THR A 346 10.29 2.24 -29.40
C THR A 346 10.24 3.64 -28.77
N ALA A 347 11.36 4.35 -28.69
CA ALA A 347 11.41 5.75 -28.24
C ALA A 347 10.96 6.76 -29.31
N LEU A 348 10.84 6.35 -30.59
CA LEU A 348 10.68 7.25 -31.72
C LEU A 348 9.45 8.15 -31.59
N ASP A 349 8.30 7.58 -31.24
CA ASP A 349 7.04 8.34 -31.15
C ASP A 349 7.08 9.44 -30.10
N TYR A 350 7.87 9.26 -29.03
CA TYR A 350 8.01 10.23 -27.96
C TYR A 350 9.06 11.30 -28.27
N LEU A 351 10.08 10.98 -29.06
CA LEU A 351 11.20 11.89 -29.33
C LEU A 351 11.07 12.64 -30.66
N ALA A 352 10.44 12.04 -31.68
CA ALA A 352 10.25 12.64 -33.00
C ALA A 352 9.56 14.01 -32.97
N PRO A 353 8.53 14.27 -32.13
CA PRO A 353 7.90 15.60 -32.07
C PRO A 353 8.87 16.72 -31.66
N TYR A 354 9.88 16.39 -30.85
CA TYR A 354 10.81 17.35 -30.26
C TYR A 354 12.20 17.34 -30.91
N ALA A 355 12.36 16.66 -32.05
CA ALA A 355 13.66 16.48 -32.69
C ALA A 355 14.28 17.81 -33.11
N LEU A 356 15.52 18.05 -32.68
CA LEU A 356 16.30 19.23 -33.09
C LEU A 356 16.83 19.08 -34.52
N ALA A 357 17.39 17.91 -34.82
CA ALA A 357 18.06 17.62 -36.08
C ALA A 357 17.30 16.53 -36.85
N LYS A 358 16.84 16.88 -38.06
CA LYS A 358 16.02 16.02 -38.90
C LYS A 358 16.67 15.81 -40.26
N ILE A 359 16.60 14.58 -40.77
CA ILE A 359 17.08 14.21 -42.10
C ILE A 359 16.00 13.43 -42.82
N TRP A 360 15.65 13.86 -44.03
CA TRP A 360 14.65 13.21 -44.86
C TRP A 360 15.33 12.40 -45.96
N LEU A 361 14.95 11.13 -46.08
CA LEU A 361 15.49 10.20 -47.06
C LEU A 361 14.65 10.17 -48.32
N LYS A 362 15.31 10.00 -49.46
CA LYS A 362 14.63 9.69 -50.73
C LYS A 362 14.07 8.26 -50.69
N PRO A 363 13.03 7.93 -51.47
CA PRO A 363 12.38 6.62 -51.45
C PRO A 363 13.34 5.42 -51.62
N GLN A 364 14.38 5.55 -52.45
CA GLN A 364 15.38 4.49 -52.67
C GLN A 364 16.24 4.22 -51.43
N ALA A 365 16.50 5.24 -50.61
CA ALA A 365 17.32 5.15 -49.41
C ALA A 365 16.50 4.79 -48.15
N GLU A 366 15.19 5.05 -48.18
CA GLU A 366 14.26 4.67 -47.10
C GLU A 366 14.30 3.16 -46.85
N GLN A 367 14.15 2.34 -47.90
CA GLN A 367 14.24 0.88 -47.75
C GLN A 367 15.61 0.46 -47.23
N GLN A 368 16.70 1.04 -47.73
CA GLN A 368 18.05 0.72 -47.26
C GLN A 368 18.23 1.00 -45.77
N PHE A 369 17.73 2.15 -45.29
CA PHE A 369 17.75 2.51 -43.88
C PHE A 369 16.93 1.53 -43.03
N LEU A 370 15.73 1.18 -43.49
CA LEU A 370 14.86 0.20 -42.85
C LEU A 370 15.40 -1.23 -42.88
N TYR A 371 16.51 -1.50 -43.58
CA TYR A 371 17.25 -2.77 -43.51
C TYR A 371 18.50 -2.66 -42.63
N GLY A 372 18.69 -1.56 -41.90
CA GLY A 372 19.82 -1.34 -41.00
C GLY A 372 21.09 -0.80 -41.66
N ASN A 373 20.98 -0.22 -42.86
CA ASN A 373 22.14 0.34 -43.56
C ASN A 373 22.38 1.81 -43.21
N ASN A 374 23.65 2.21 -43.23
CA ASN A 374 24.05 3.62 -43.20
C ASN A 374 23.64 4.33 -44.49
N ILE A 375 23.43 5.64 -44.41
CA ILE A 375 22.97 6.44 -45.55
C ILE A 375 24.08 7.32 -46.10
N VAL A 376 24.28 7.19 -47.41
CA VAL A 376 25.17 8.02 -48.20
C VAL A 376 24.48 9.29 -48.70
N LYS A 377 25.25 10.29 -49.13
CA LYS A 377 24.76 11.59 -49.56
C LYS A 377 23.69 11.53 -50.66
N SER A 378 23.83 10.62 -51.62
CA SER A 378 22.87 10.45 -52.72
C SER A 378 21.45 10.10 -52.24
N GLY A 379 21.36 9.40 -51.10
CA GLY A 379 20.12 8.97 -50.46
C GLY A 379 19.43 10.04 -49.61
N VAL A 380 20.12 11.14 -49.28
CA VAL A 380 19.56 12.25 -48.51
C VAL A 380 18.74 13.16 -49.44
N GLY A 381 17.49 13.41 -49.07
CA GLY A 381 16.59 14.35 -49.75
C GLY A 381 16.69 15.77 -49.17
N ARG A 382 16.40 15.90 -47.87
CA ARG A 382 16.43 17.18 -47.13
C ARG A 382 17.13 16.97 -45.78
N MET A 383 17.70 18.02 -45.23
CA MET A 383 18.43 17.98 -43.95
C MET A 383 18.25 19.33 -43.25
N SER A 384 18.01 19.32 -41.93
CA SER A 384 17.91 20.56 -41.14
C SER A 384 19.23 21.36 -41.18
N GLU A 385 19.12 22.67 -41.00
CA GLU A 385 20.27 23.54 -40.85
C GLU A 385 20.91 23.39 -39.47
N GLY A 386 22.21 23.69 -39.35
CA GLY A 386 22.92 23.67 -38.07
C GLY A 386 23.25 22.28 -37.50
N ILE A 387 23.12 21.20 -38.28
CA ILE A 387 23.53 19.86 -37.81
C ILE A 387 25.05 19.79 -37.81
N GLU A 388 25.64 19.43 -36.67
CA GLU A 388 27.07 19.17 -36.50
C GLU A 388 27.41 17.68 -36.66
N GLU A 389 28.70 17.38 -36.87
CA GLU A 389 29.18 16.00 -36.91
C GLU A 389 29.01 15.32 -35.54
N LYS A 390 28.67 14.03 -35.56
CA LYS A 390 28.37 13.19 -34.38
C LYS A 390 27.12 13.57 -33.60
N HIS A 391 26.33 14.54 -34.07
CA HIS A 391 25.05 14.88 -33.46
C HIS A 391 23.99 13.82 -33.76
N GLY A 392 23.05 13.62 -32.82
CA GLY A 392 21.93 12.70 -33.00
C GLY A 392 20.93 13.28 -34.00
N VAL A 393 20.45 12.46 -34.93
CA VAL A 393 19.46 12.87 -35.94
C VAL A 393 18.28 11.93 -35.94
N ILE A 394 17.08 12.47 -36.11
CA ILE A 394 15.88 11.67 -36.38
C ILE A 394 15.66 11.65 -37.89
N VAL A 395 15.56 10.43 -38.42
CA VAL A 395 15.47 10.17 -39.85
C VAL A 395 13.99 10.08 -40.22
N TYR A 396 13.59 10.72 -41.31
CA TYR A 396 12.23 10.78 -41.82
C TYR A 396 12.21 10.32 -43.29
N ASN A 397 11.05 9.89 -43.78
CA ASN A 397 10.81 9.82 -45.22
C ASN A 397 10.29 11.16 -45.76
N MET A 398 10.16 11.29 -47.08
CA MET A 398 9.68 12.53 -47.72
C MET A 398 8.24 12.93 -47.36
N SER A 399 7.47 12.06 -46.72
CA SER A 399 6.11 12.31 -46.25
C SER A 399 6.05 12.70 -44.76
N ASP A 400 7.17 13.11 -44.18
CA ASP A 400 7.30 13.50 -42.76
C ASP A 400 6.96 12.38 -41.76
N LEU A 401 7.04 11.11 -42.18
CA LEU A 401 6.97 9.96 -41.28
C LEU A 401 8.36 9.70 -40.67
N PRO A 402 8.50 9.65 -39.33
CA PRO A 402 9.76 9.29 -38.70
C PRO A 402 10.07 7.80 -38.94
N LEU A 403 11.28 7.51 -39.39
CA LEU A 403 11.77 6.18 -39.74
C LEU A 403 12.70 5.58 -38.68
N GLY A 404 13.35 6.43 -37.88
CA GLY A 404 14.28 5.97 -36.85
C GLY A 404 15.31 7.00 -36.41
N PHE A 405 16.34 6.51 -35.73
CA PHE A 405 17.43 7.29 -35.16
C PHE A 405 18.73 7.03 -35.91
N GLY A 406 19.51 8.09 -36.11
CA GLY A 406 20.86 8.01 -36.65
C GLY A 406 21.80 8.98 -35.95
N ILE A 407 23.06 8.96 -36.39
CA ILE A 407 24.10 9.90 -35.99
C ILE A 407 24.65 10.55 -37.26
N ALA A 408 24.76 11.88 -37.27
CA ALA A 408 25.31 12.60 -38.42
C ALA A 408 26.82 12.29 -38.58
N ALA A 409 27.20 11.58 -39.64
CA ALA A 409 28.61 11.40 -40.01
C ALA A 409 29.21 12.70 -40.57
N LYS A 410 28.38 13.54 -41.19
CA LYS A 410 28.75 14.85 -41.75
C LYS A 410 27.70 15.89 -41.37
N GLY A 411 28.14 17.05 -40.88
CA GLY A 411 27.26 18.18 -40.58
C GLY A 411 26.68 18.85 -41.84
N THR A 412 25.70 19.75 -41.69
CA THR A 412 24.94 20.33 -42.82
C THR A 412 25.87 21.02 -43.85
N LEU A 413 26.85 21.78 -43.39
CA LEU A 413 27.78 22.50 -44.26
C LEU A 413 28.73 21.54 -45.00
N SER A 414 29.30 20.56 -44.29
CA SER A 414 30.19 19.54 -44.87
C SER A 414 29.43 18.64 -45.86
N CYS A 415 28.18 18.31 -45.56
CA CYS A 415 27.30 17.48 -46.37
C CYS A 415 26.96 18.13 -47.72
N LYS A 416 26.91 19.47 -47.81
CA LYS A 416 26.69 20.19 -49.08
C LYS A 416 27.85 20.04 -50.06
N LYS A 417 29.07 19.81 -49.57
CA LYS A 417 30.30 19.70 -50.36
C LYS A 417 30.80 18.26 -50.53
N ALA A 418 30.10 17.28 -49.96
CA ALA A 418 30.51 15.89 -49.94
C ALA A 418 30.12 15.16 -51.23
N ASP A 419 30.94 14.19 -51.62
CA ASP A 419 30.65 13.30 -52.75
C ASP A 419 29.33 12.52 -52.55
N PRO A 420 28.61 12.16 -53.64
CA PRO A 420 27.35 11.43 -53.55
C PRO A 420 27.43 10.09 -52.79
N THR A 421 28.60 9.46 -52.76
CA THR A 421 28.86 8.19 -52.07
C THR A 421 29.35 8.38 -50.63
N ALA A 422 29.60 9.62 -50.19
CA ALA A 422 30.07 9.88 -48.84
C ALA A 422 28.98 9.52 -47.81
N LEU A 423 29.37 8.86 -46.72
CA LEU A 423 28.48 8.58 -45.59
C LEU A 423 28.03 9.88 -44.93
N VAL A 424 26.72 10.00 -44.71
CA VAL A 424 26.09 11.18 -44.08
C VAL A 424 25.38 10.81 -42.79
N VAL A 425 24.71 9.66 -42.75
CA VAL A 425 24.01 9.18 -41.54
C VAL A 425 24.52 7.80 -41.19
N LEU A 426 25.06 7.66 -39.98
CA LEU A 426 25.29 6.36 -39.37
C LEU A 426 23.98 5.89 -38.76
N HIS A 427 23.58 4.69 -39.14
CA HIS A 427 22.40 4.01 -38.61
C HIS A 427 22.59 3.76 -37.11
N GLN A 428 21.52 3.96 -36.33
CA GLN A 428 21.48 3.56 -34.93
C GLN A 428 20.30 2.63 -34.64
N SER A 429 19.09 2.99 -35.09
CA SER A 429 17.91 2.12 -34.99
C SER A 429 16.82 2.58 -35.96
N ASP A 430 16.01 1.66 -36.47
CA ASP A 430 14.99 1.93 -37.49
C ASP A 430 13.71 1.10 -37.26
N LEU A 431 12.60 1.51 -37.88
CA LEU A 431 11.32 0.80 -37.78
C LEU A 431 11.37 -0.66 -38.25
N GLY A 432 12.31 -1.03 -39.12
CA GLY A 432 12.49 -2.42 -39.53
C GLY A 432 13.02 -3.31 -38.41
N GLU A 433 13.53 -2.76 -37.30
CA GLU A 433 13.93 -3.54 -36.12
C GLU A 433 12.77 -4.31 -35.50
N TYR A 434 11.53 -3.82 -35.60
CA TYR A 434 10.35 -4.57 -35.14
C TYR A 434 10.21 -5.93 -35.84
N ILE A 435 10.66 -6.05 -37.09
CA ILE A 435 10.62 -7.30 -37.85
C ILE A 435 11.91 -8.11 -37.63
N ARG A 436 13.06 -7.45 -37.50
CA ARG A 436 14.36 -8.14 -37.40
C ARG A 436 14.72 -8.60 -35.99
N ASN A 437 14.23 -7.93 -34.95
CA ASN A 437 14.67 -8.13 -33.57
C ASN A 437 13.60 -7.74 -32.53
N GLU A 438 12.40 -8.29 -32.66
CA GLU A 438 11.27 -8.00 -31.75
C GLU A 438 11.59 -8.35 -30.28
N GLU A 439 12.19 -9.52 -30.02
CA GLU A 439 12.56 -9.97 -28.66
C GLU A 439 13.54 -9.01 -27.96
N GLY A 440 14.37 -8.32 -28.75
CA GLY A 440 15.31 -7.33 -28.26
C GLY A 440 14.67 -6.03 -27.77
N LEU A 441 13.42 -5.76 -28.15
CA LEU A 441 12.71 -4.50 -27.93
C LEU A 441 11.73 -4.54 -26.74
N ILE A 442 11.19 -5.71 -26.38
CA ILE A 442 10.11 -5.88 -25.37
C ILE A 442 10.62 -6.40 -24.03
#